data_AF-A0A920PIF2-F1
#
_entry.id   AF-A0A920PIF2-F1
#
_cell.length_a   1.000
_cell.length_b   1.000
_cell.length_c   1.000
_cell.angle_alpha   90.00
_cell.angle_beta   90.00
_cell.angle_gamma   90.00
#
_symmetry.space_group_name_H-M   'P 1'
#
loop_
_entity.id
_entity.type
_entity.pdbx_description
1 polymer ?
#
loop_
_entity_poly.entity_id
_entity_poly.type
_entity_poly.pdbx_seq_one_letter_code
_entity_poly.pdbx_strand_id
1 'polypeptide(L)'
;MASTESVPGIHRTGRCHGICVSCRPTWSSLPKLQFKPETASQFGEHSTLGFRVDSHGAIYQREDAHQLVFRAYVPEPDAKVSGAFELKMGNVHPLARLKVDGEGKVSEELVDGLFRQVTGNSGKGTLRLRWVFPKQSQYRFTAIGDTGGDLELAWVLNRSQQLGADFVLHLGDYYYQP
;
A
#
# COMPACT_ATOMS: atom_id res chain seq x y z
N MET A 1 10.44 77.22 -0.77
CA MET A 1 9.59 77.79 0.28
C MET A 1 8.84 76.59 0.88
N ALA A 2 9.38 75.94 1.92
CA ALA A 2 9.24 76.27 3.36
C ALA A 2 7.74 76.27 3.76
N SER A 3 7.25 75.52 4.75
CA SER A 3 7.80 75.13 6.07
C SER A 3 6.83 74.09 6.70
N THR A 4 7.28 72.91 7.14
CA THR A 4 7.56 72.49 8.55
C THR A 4 6.47 72.83 9.57
N GLU A 5 5.97 71.79 10.24
CA GLU A 5 5.72 71.82 11.68
C GLU A 5 5.89 70.41 12.30
N SER A 6 6.38 70.40 13.53
CA SER A 6 7.08 69.29 14.19
C SER A 6 6.65 69.16 15.66
N VAL A 7 6.30 67.92 16.08
CA VAL A 7 6.66 67.19 17.34
C VAL A 7 6.20 67.77 18.70
N PRO A 8 5.59 66.97 19.62
CA PRO A 8 6.33 66.17 20.65
C PRO A 8 5.74 64.75 20.85
N GLY A 9 6.45 63.69 21.23
CA GLY A 9 7.61 63.59 22.13
C GLY A 9 7.16 63.26 23.56
N ILE A 10 6.74 62.01 23.86
CA ILE A 10 6.66 61.49 25.23
C ILE A 10 7.25 60.08 25.29
N HIS A 11 8.42 59.97 25.91
CA HIS A 11 8.96 58.75 26.49
C HIS A 11 8.14 58.35 27.72
N ARG A 12 7.65 57.11 27.79
CA ARG A 12 7.60 56.36 29.05
C ARG A 12 8.02 54.91 28.82
N THR A 13 9.12 54.61 29.50
CA THR A 13 9.70 53.31 29.83
C THR A 13 8.65 52.27 30.24
N GLY A 14 8.52 51.19 29.46
CA GLY A 14 7.87 49.96 29.84
C GLY A 14 8.83 48.80 29.61
N ARG A 15 9.26 48.15 30.70
CA ARG A 15 10.19 47.02 30.68
C ARG A 15 9.61 45.86 29.87
N CYS A 16 10.20 45.53 28.71
CA CYS A 16 10.02 44.21 28.12
C CYS A 16 10.81 43.20 28.97
N HIS A 17 10.12 42.60 29.95
CA HIS A 17 10.57 41.34 30.52
C HIS A 17 10.54 40.29 29.42
N GLY A 18 11.68 39.64 29.21
CA GLY A 18 11.88 38.73 28.11
C GLY A 18 10.96 37.53 28.15
N ILE A 19 10.60 37.07 26.96
CA ILE A 19 10.65 35.64 26.63
C ILE A 19 11.24 35.57 25.22
N CYS A 20 12.52 35.23 25.15
CA CYS A 20 13.16 34.82 23.91
C CYS A 20 12.65 33.39 23.63
N VAL A 21 11.51 33.25 22.94
CA VAL A 21 11.10 31.94 22.42
C VAL A 21 11.90 31.71 21.14
N SER A 22 13.09 31.16 21.32
CA SER A 22 13.79 30.42 20.28
C SER A 22 12.91 29.23 19.88
N CYS A 23 11.97 29.44 18.95
CA CYS A 23 11.38 28.35 18.19
C CYS A 23 12.46 27.83 17.23
N ARG A 24 13.37 26.98 17.72
CA ARG A 24 14.07 26.06 16.84
C ARG A 24 12.99 25.11 16.32
N PRO A 25 12.78 24.98 15.00
CA PRO A 25 12.02 23.86 14.51
C PRO A 25 12.82 22.62 14.89
N THR A 26 12.31 21.86 15.86
CA THR A 26 12.67 20.45 15.97
C THR A 26 12.21 19.85 14.65
N TRP A 27 13.17 19.61 13.76
CA TRP A 27 12.98 18.76 12.61
C TRP A 27 12.49 17.42 13.17
N SER A 28 11.17 17.23 13.21
CA SER A 28 10.60 15.91 13.32
C SER A 28 11.20 15.14 12.16
N SER A 29 11.89 14.04 12.46
CA SER A 29 12.27 13.11 11.41
C SER A 29 11.01 12.81 10.62
N LEU A 30 10.99 13.15 9.33
CA LEU A 30 9.97 12.63 8.43
C LEU A 30 9.89 11.12 8.70
N PRO A 31 8.69 10.56 8.90
CA PRO A 31 8.56 9.13 9.10
C PRO A 31 9.31 8.44 7.96
N LYS A 32 10.15 7.46 8.30
CA LYS A 32 10.86 6.69 7.28
C LYS A 32 9.81 6.17 6.31
N LEU A 33 10.06 6.30 5.01
CA LEU A 33 9.18 5.77 3.98
C LEU A 33 8.86 4.30 4.30
N GLN A 34 7.62 4.03 4.71
CA GLN A 34 7.18 2.70 5.10
C GLN A 34 6.66 1.99 3.85
N PHE A 35 7.47 1.07 3.33
CA PHE A 35 7.07 0.19 2.22
C PHE A 35 6.15 -0.95 2.67
N LYS A 36 6.11 -1.24 3.98
CA LYS A 36 5.34 -2.34 4.57
C LYS A 36 4.27 -1.77 5.51
N PRO A 37 3.02 -2.25 5.47
CA PRO A 37 2.01 -1.89 6.47
C PRO A 37 2.45 -2.47 7.82
N GLU A 38 2.82 -1.62 8.79
CA GLU A 38 3.47 -2.08 10.03
C GLU A 38 2.55 -2.86 11.00
N THR A 39 1.24 -2.87 10.77
CA THR A 39 0.26 -3.47 11.71
C THR A 39 -0.64 -4.55 11.09
N ALA A 40 -0.56 -4.78 9.79
CA ALA A 40 -1.45 -5.74 9.13
C ALA A 40 -0.89 -7.16 9.22
N SER A 41 -1.74 -8.11 9.66
CA SER A 41 -1.37 -9.53 9.71
C SER A 41 -1.04 -10.05 8.32
N GLN A 42 -0.02 -10.88 8.21
CA GLN A 42 0.31 -11.63 7.00
C GLN A 42 -0.21 -13.07 7.07
N PHE A 43 -0.82 -13.42 8.20
CA PHE A 43 -1.38 -14.72 8.50
C PHE A 43 -2.91 -14.65 8.55
N GLY A 44 -3.56 -15.69 8.03
CA GLY A 44 -4.99 -15.94 8.17
C GLY A 44 -5.26 -17.43 8.35
N GLU A 45 -6.27 -17.74 9.15
CA GLU A 45 -6.79 -19.10 9.35
C GLU A 45 -8.30 -19.04 9.17
N HIS A 46 -8.84 -19.91 8.31
CA HIS A 46 -10.28 -19.94 8.08
C HIS A 46 -10.97 -20.60 9.27
N SER A 47 -11.86 -19.87 9.93
CA SER A 47 -12.49 -20.28 11.19
C SER A 47 -13.26 -21.62 11.11
N THR A 48 -13.88 -21.89 9.96
CA THR A 48 -14.72 -23.07 9.73
C THR A 48 -13.99 -24.18 8.98
N LEU A 49 -13.23 -23.84 7.93
CA LEU A 49 -12.55 -24.82 7.08
C LEU A 49 -11.15 -25.20 7.58
N GLY A 50 -10.60 -24.43 8.52
CA GLY A 50 -9.34 -24.75 9.23
C GLY A 50 -8.07 -24.65 8.39
N PHE A 51 -8.15 -24.24 7.11
CA PHE A 51 -6.95 -24.01 6.31
C PHE A 51 -6.28 -22.70 6.71
N ARG A 52 -4.95 -22.66 6.55
CA ARG A 52 -4.12 -21.54 6.99
C ARG A 52 -3.29 -21.02 5.84
N VAL A 53 -3.08 -19.72 5.83
CA VAL A 53 -2.26 -19.02 4.86
C VAL A 53 -1.28 -18.12 5.63
N ASP A 54 0.01 -18.34 5.41
CA ASP A 54 1.09 -17.46 5.85
C ASP A 54 1.72 -16.82 4.61
N SER A 55 1.54 -15.51 4.47
CA SER A 55 1.94 -14.76 3.28
C SER A 55 3.19 -13.92 3.52
N HIS A 56 3.93 -13.68 2.45
CA HIS A 56 5.02 -12.72 2.42
C HIS A 56 4.85 -11.82 1.20
N GLY A 57 4.93 -10.50 1.42
CA GLY A 57 4.54 -9.53 0.40
C GLY A 57 3.02 -9.29 0.24
N ALA A 58 2.18 -9.89 1.11
CA ALA A 58 0.75 -9.62 1.16
C ALA A 58 0.26 -9.44 2.61
N ILE A 59 -0.92 -8.84 2.76
CA ILE A 59 -1.62 -8.65 4.03
C ILE A 59 -2.98 -9.33 3.98
N TYR A 60 -3.36 -9.95 5.09
CA TYR A 60 -4.69 -10.50 5.30
C TYR A 60 -5.70 -9.35 5.39
N GLN A 61 -6.83 -9.51 4.70
CA GLN A 61 -7.91 -8.52 4.72
C GLN A 61 -9.14 -9.03 5.47
N ARG A 62 -9.61 -10.23 5.12
CA ARG A 62 -10.85 -10.81 5.66
C ARG A 62 -11.00 -12.29 5.30
N GLU A 63 -11.95 -12.93 5.97
CA GLU A 63 -12.49 -14.26 5.66
C GLU A 63 -13.86 -14.06 5.00
N ASP A 64 -14.10 -14.76 3.89
CA ASP A 64 -15.42 -14.93 3.29
C ASP A 64 -15.86 -16.40 3.47
N ALA A 65 -17.04 -16.81 2.99
CA ALA A 65 -17.66 -18.11 3.30
C ALA A 65 -16.78 -19.36 3.04
N HIS A 66 -15.91 -19.31 2.01
CA HIS A 66 -15.03 -20.42 1.64
C HIS A 66 -13.56 -20.00 1.48
N GLN A 67 -13.27 -18.70 1.52
CA GLN A 67 -11.98 -18.17 1.10
C GLN A 67 -11.36 -17.24 2.13
N LEU A 68 -10.02 -17.25 2.19
CA LEU A 68 -9.27 -16.18 2.83
C LEU A 68 -8.83 -15.16 1.78
N VAL A 69 -9.00 -13.87 2.09
CA VAL A 69 -8.70 -12.78 1.18
C VAL A 69 -7.49 -11.99 1.65
N PHE A 70 -6.52 -11.86 0.75
CA PHE A 70 -5.27 -11.14 0.95
C PHE A 70 -5.09 -10.05 -0.12
N ARG A 71 -4.28 -9.04 0.19
CA ARG A 71 -3.85 -8.01 -0.75
C ARG A 71 -2.34 -7.91 -0.78
N ALA A 72 -1.75 -8.09 -1.96
CA ALA A 72 -0.33 -7.92 -2.18
C ALA A 72 0.07 -6.43 -2.08
N TYR A 73 1.24 -6.17 -1.50
CA TYR A 73 1.90 -4.85 -1.51
C TYR A 73 3.28 -4.91 -2.17
N VAL A 74 3.68 -6.08 -2.69
CA VAL A 74 4.87 -6.27 -3.53
C VAL A 74 4.46 -6.86 -4.89
N PRO A 75 5.27 -6.69 -5.95
CA PRO A 75 4.97 -7.22 -7.29
C PRO A 75 4.88 -8.75 -7.37
N GLU A 76 5.65 -9.45 -6.53
CA GLU A 76 5.76 -10.91 -6.52
C GLU A 76 5.44 -11.46 -5.12
N PRO A 77 4.16 -11.49 -4.70
CA PRO A 77 3.79 -12.02 -3.40
C PRO A 77 3.97 -13.54 -3.36
N ASP A 78 4.24 -14.07 -2.18
CA ASP A 78 4.22 -15.50 -1.91
C ASP A 78 3.33 -15.87 -0.73
N ALA A 79 2.81 -17.09 -0.75
CA ALA A 79 1.93 -17.63 0.27
C ALA A 79 2.26 -19.10 0.54
N LYS A 80 2.36 -19.46 1.81
CA LYS A 80 2.44 -20.83 2.29
C LYS A 80 1.06 -21.22 2.79
N VAL A 81 0.48 -22.26 2.21
CA VAL A 81 -0.89 -22.68 2.48
C VAL A 81 -0.91 -24.11 3.02
N SER A 82 -1.71 -24.35 4.06
CA SER A 82 -1.92 -25.68 4.64
C SER A 82 -3.41 -26.03 4.72
N GLY A 83 -3.79 -27.25 4.34
CA GLY A 83 -5.16 -27.75 4.28
C GLY A 83 -5.75 -27.72 2.87
N ALA A 84 -7.05 -27.98 2.77
CA ALA A 84 -7.85 -27.72 1.57
C ALA A 84 -8.27 -26.25 1.58
N PHE A 85 -7.95 -25.51 0.53
CA PHE A 85 -8.00 -24.05 0.55
C PHE A 85 -8.67 -23.46 -0.69
N GLU A 86 -9.26 -22.29 -0.47
CA GLU A 86 -9.59 -21.31 -1.50
C GLU A 86 -8.96 -19.97 -1.07
N LEU A 87 -8.01 -19.48 -1.85
CA LEU A 87 -7.25 -18.27 -1.54
C LEU A 87 -7.56 -17.22 -2.60
N LYS A 88 -8.01 -16.04 -2.16
CA LYS A 88 -8.13 -14.86 -3.02
C LYS A 88 -7.00 -13.87 -2.73
N MET A 89 -6.12 -13.65 -3.69
CA MET A 89 -5.02 -12.69 -3.64
C MET A 89 -5.31 -11.50 -4.56
N GLY A 90 -5.49 -10.32 -3.99
CA GLY A 90 -5.65 -9.06 -4.73
C GLY A 90 -4.32 -8.34 -4.99
N ASN A 91 -4.36 -7.39 -5.93
CA ASN A 91 -3.22 -6.57 -6.34
C ASN A 91 -2.06 -7.38 -6.99
N VAL A 92 -2.39 -8.42 -7.75
CA VAL A 92 -1.43 -9.23 -8.51
C VAL A 92 -1.49 -8.84 -9.98
N HIS A 93 -0.35 -8.46 -10.56
CA HIS A 93 -0.28 -8.01 -11.96
C HIS A 93 -0.80 -9.08 -12.93
N PRO A 94 -1.65 -8.78 -13.94
CA PRO A 94 -2.26 -9.77 -14.86
C PRO A 94 -1.28 -10.76 -15.51
N LEU A 95 -0.08 -10.30 -15.89
CA LEU A 95 0.97 -11.14 -16.47
C LEU A 95 1.74 -12.02 -15.46
N ALA A 96 1.58 -11.81 -14.15
CA ALA A 96 2.23 -12.65 -13.16
C ALA A 96 1.66 -14.07 -13.21
N ARG A 97 2.54 -15.06 -13.19
CA ARG A 97 2.20 -16.49 -13.32
C ARG A 97 2.38 -17.19 -11.99
N LEU A 98 1.40 -18.00 -11.61
CA LEU A 98 1.50 -18.85 -10.44
C LEU A 98 2.58 -19.93 -10.65
N LYS A 99 3.50 -20.01 -9.70
CA LYS A 99 4.38 -21.16 -9.49
C LYS A 99 4.00 -21.83 -8.18
N VAL A 100 3.94 -23.15 -8.22
CA VAL A 100 3.54 -23.99 -7.10
C VAL A 100 4.72 -24.88 -6.74
N ASP A 101 5.13 -24.86 -5.47
CA ASP A 101 6.17 -25.75 -4.94
C ASP A 101 5.62 -26.52 -3.74
N GLY A 102 5.87 -27.84 -3.68
CA GLY A 102 5.42 -28.73 -2.61
C GLY A 102 4.68 -29.96 -3.12
N GLU A 103 4.28 -30.85 -2.22
CA GLU A 103 3.62 -32.13 -2.55
C GLU A 103 2.10 -32.02 -2.75
N GLY A 104 1.52 -30.86 -2.43
CA GLY A 104 0.11 -30.57 -2.67
C GLY A 104 -0.23 -30.31 -4.13
N LYS A 105 -1.50 -30.04 -4.40
CA LYS A 105 -2.00 -29.76 -5.75
C LYS A 105 -2.88 -28.51 -5.78
N VAL A 106 -2.67 -27.68 -6.77
CA VAL A 106 -3.63 -26.64 -7.19
C VAL A 106 -4.57 -27.29 -8.21
N SER A 107 -5.86 -27.18 -7.99
CA SER A 107 -6.88 -27.65 -8.94
C SER A 107 -7.22 -26.57 -9.96
N GLU A 108 -7.22 -25.30 -9.55
CA GLU A 108 -7.62 -24.19 -10.39
C GLU A 108 -6.95 -22.87 -9.96
N GLU A 109 -6.64 -22.02 -10.94
CA GLU A 109 -6.38 -20.59 -10.74
C GLU A 109 -7.30 -19.79 -11.68
N LEU A 110 -8.13 -18.92 -11.12
CA LEU A 110 -8.93 -17.93 -11.84
C LEU A 110 -8.25 -16.56 -11.77
N VAL A 111 -8.17 -15.89 -12.93
CA VAL A 111 -7.57 -14.57 -13.08
C VAL A 111 -8.66 -13.56 -13.44
N ASP A 112 -8.90 -12.59 -12.55
CA ASP A 112 -9.87 -11.52 -12.76
C ASP A 112 -9.20 -10.16 -12.47
N GLY A 113 -8.68 -9.53 -13.53
CA GLY A 113 -7.90 -8.30 -13.41
C GLY A 113 -6.71 -8.44 -12.46
N LEU A 114 -6.75 -7.69 -11.36
CA LEU A 114 -5.72 -7.71 -10.30
C LEU A 114 -5.96 -8.78 -9.23
N PHE A 115 -7.01 -9.59 -9.34
CA PHE A 115 -7.32 -10.66 -8.41
C PHE A 115 -6.87 -12.02 -8.98
N ARG A 116 -6.45 -12.88 -8.06
CA ARG A 116 -6.17 -14.30 -8.27
C ARG A 116 -6.99 -15.09 -7.27
N GLN A 117 -7.74 -16.05 -7.74
CA GLN A 117 -8.44 -17.00 -6.89
C GLN A 117 -7.86 -18.38 -7.16
N VAL A 118 -7.29 -19.01 -6.14
CA VAL A 118 -6.59 -20.28 -6.25
C VAL A 118 -7.24 -21.29 -5.32
N THR A 119 -7.65 -22.41 -5.90
CA THR A 119 -8.24 -23.52 -5.16
C THR A 119 -7.29 -24.71 -5.19
N GLY A 120 -7.10 -25.36 -4.05
CA GLY A 120 -6.19 -26.49 -3.97
C GLY A 120 -6.17 -27.19 -2.62
N ASN A 121 -5.22 -28.11 -2.47
CA ASN A 121 -5.02 -28.86 -1.24
C ASN A 121 -3.52 -29.12 -1.04
N SER A 122 -3.00 -28.78 0.14
CA SER A 122 -1.59 -28.98 0.48
C SER A 122 -1.24 -30.41 0.93
N GLY A 123 -2.23 -31.30 1.03
CA GLY A 123 -2.11 -32.64 1.58
C GLY A 123 -1.78 -32.60 3.07
N LYS A 124 -0.79 -33.38 3.50
CA LYS A 124 -0.30 -33.39 4.89
C LYS A 124 0.75 -32.32 5.17
N GLY A 125 1.22 -31.61 4.14
CA GLY A 125 2.28 -30.62 4.24
C GLY A 125 1.79 -29.20 3.96
N THR A 126 2.72 -28.37 3.51
CA THR A 126 2.46 -26.98 3.11
C THR A 126 2.73 -26.84 1.62
N LEU A 127 1.87 -26.12 0.92
CA LEU A 127 2.03 -25.76 -0.48
C LEU A 127 2.49 -24.31 -0.56
N ARG A 128 3.57 -24.05 -1.30
CA ARG A 128 4.03 -22.67 -1.57
C ARG A 128 3.48 -22.21 -2.90
N LEU A 129 2.75 -21.10 -2.86
CA LEU A 129 2.20 -20.39 -4.01
C LEU A 129 3.02 -19.12 -4.21
N ARG A 130 3.54 -18.91 -5.43
CA ARG A 130 4.34 -17.72 -5.78
C ARG A 130 3.83 -17.13 -7.07
N TRP A 131 3.46 -15.85 -7.06
CA TRP A 131 3.15 -15.14 -8.29
C TRP A 131 4.40 -14.47 -8.81
N VAL A 132 4.94 -15.00 -9.91
CA VAL A 132 6.19 -14.51 -10.52
C VAL A 132 5.84 -13.62 -11.69
N PHE A 133 6.31 -12.37 -11.65
CA PHE A 133 6.13 -11.42 -12.72
C PHE A 133 7.22 -11.64 -13.79
N PRO A 134 6.88 -11.65 -15.09
CA PRO A 134 7.88 -11.85 -16.13
C PRO A 134 8.98 -10.80 -16.07
N LYS A 135 10.24 -11.25 -16.11
CA LYS A 135 11.37 -10.33 -16.25
C LYS A 135 11.29 -9.62 -17.59
N GLN A 136 11.37 -8.30 -17.57
CA GLN A 136 11.41 -7.46 -18.76
C GLN A 136 12.67 -6.59 -18.75
N SER A 137 13.10 -6.15 -19.93
CA SER A 137 14.23 -5.21 -20.07
C SER A 137 13.87 -3.79 -19.62
N GLN A 138 12.58 -3.46 -19.61
CA GLN A 138 12.02 -2.18 -19.21
C GLN A 138 10.70 -2.42 -18.50
N TYR A 139 10.39 -1.56 -17.53
CA TYR A 139 9.10 -1.51 -16.85
C TYR A 139 8.59 -0.08 -16.88
N ARG A 140 7.29 0.10 -16.99
CA ARG A 140 6.62 1.41 -16.96
C ARG A 140 5.92 1.60 -15.64
N PHE A 141 6.23 2.70 -14.98
CA PHE A 141 5.59 3.10 -13.73
C PHE A 141 4.87 4.43 -13.93
N THR A 142 3.69 4.56 -13.35
CA THR A 142 3.09 5.87 -13.09
C THR A 142 3.18 6.16 -11.61
N ALA A 143 3.77 7.29 -11.24
CA ALA A 143 3.79 7.77 -9.87
C ALA A 143 2.65 8.77 -9.69
N ILE A 144 1.82 8.55 -8.67
CA ILE A 144 0.64 9.33 -8.37
C ILE A 144 0.74 9.77 -6.91
N GLY A 145 0.42 11.01 -6.61
CA GLY A 145 0.45 11.55 -5.25
C GLY A 145 -0.58 12.65 -5.12
N ASP A 146 -1.03 12.90 -3.90
CA ASP A 146 -1.90 14.04 -3.56
C ASP A 146 -3.10 14.18 -4.51
N THR A 147 -3.74 13.06 -4.84
CA THR A 147 -4.82 13.06 -5.85
C THR A 147 -6.13 13.64 -5.33
N GLY A 148 -6.32 13.71 -4.01
CA GLY A 148 -7.59 14.14 -3.39
C GLY A 148 -8.76 13.18 -3.59
N GLY A 149 -8.59 12.09 -4.35
CA GLY A 149 -9.60 11.08 -4.63
C GLY A 149 -10.36 11.31 -5.93
N ASP A 150 -11.57 10.77 -6.00
CA ASP A 150 -12.61 11.05 -6.99
C ASP A 150 -12.19 11.07 -8.47
N LEU A 151 -12.49 12.16 -9.19
CA LEU A 151 -12.36 12.27 -10.64
C LEU A 151 -10.89 12.33 -11.07
N GLU A 152 -10.05 13.00 -10.30
CA GLU A 152 -8.62 13.11 -10.51
C GLU A 152 -7.97 11.74 -10.40
N LEU A 153 -8.29 10.97 -9.36
CA LEU A 153 -7.80 9.60 -9.23
C LEU A 153 -8.27 8.72 -10.40
N ALA A 154 -9.56 8.78 -10.75
CA ALA A 154 -10.10 8.02 -11.89
C ALA A 154 -9.41 8.38 -13.21
N TRP A 155 -9.19 9.67 -13.46
CA TRP A 155 -8.48 10.16 -14.65
C TRP A 155 -7.03 9.67 -14.69
N VAL A 156 -6.30 9.78 -13.58
CA VAL A 156 -4.90 9.35 -13.50
C VAL A 156 -4.78 7.84 -13.71
N LEU A 157 -5.68 7.04 -13.14
CA LEU A 157 -5.70 5.59 -13.35
C LEU A 157 -5.97 5.23 -14.80
N ASN A 158 -6.97 5.87 -15.43
CA ASN A 158 -7.24 5.69 -16.85
C ASN A 158 -6.05 6.10 -17.72
N ARG A 159 -5.40 7.23 -17.38
CA ARG A 159 -4.22 7.69 -18.11
C ARG A 159 -3.03 6.73 -17.96
N SER A 160 -2.82 6.18 -16.76
CA SER A 160 -1.79 5.15 -16.49
C SER A 160 -2.01 3.93 -17.37
N GLN A 161 -3.26 3.48 -17.50
CA GLN A 161 -3.62 2.36 -18.37
C GLN A 161 -3.34 2.68 -19.85
N GLN A 162 -3.70 3.87 -20.34
CA GLN A 162 -3.41 4.28 -21.73
C GLN A 162 -1.92 4.33 -22.05
N LEU A 163 -1.08 4.69 -21.06
CA LEU A 163 0.37 4.71 -21.19
C LEU A 163 1.00 3.30 -21.08
N GLY A 164 0.17 2.29 -20.77
CA GLY A 164 0.62 0.92 -20.56
C GLY A 164 1.54 0.82 -19.35
N ALA A 165 1.21 1.49 -18.25
CA ALA A 165 1.93 1.34 -16.99
C ALA A 165 1.78 -0.09 -16.46
N ASP A 166 2.89 -0.72 -16.13
CA ASP A 166 2.90 -2.02 -15.44
C ASP A 166 2.55 -1.83 -13.96
N PHE A 167 2.95 -0.71 -13.37
CA PHE A 167 2.73 -0.44 -11.95
C PHE A 167 2.31 1.01 -11.70
N VAL A 168 1.47 1.18 -10.68
CA VAL A 168 1.11 2.49 -10.14
C VAL A 168 1.73 2.61 -8.75
N LEU A 169 2.58 3.61 -8.58
CA LEU A 169 3.21 3.95 -7.30
C LEU A 169 2.41 5.09 -6.68
N HIS A 170 1.72 4.81 -5.57
CA HIS A 170 1.03 5.85 -4.82
C HIS A 170 1.96 6.47 -3.77
N LEU A 171 2.16 7.78 -3.85
CA LEU A 171 3.08 8.59 -3.07
C LEU A 171 2.28 9.70 -2.36
N GLY A 172 1.63 9.37 -1.25
CA GLY A 172 0.79 10.32 -0.50
C GLY A 172 -0.56 9.73 -0.13
N ASP A 173 -1.55 10.59 0.15
CA ASP A 173 -2.87 10.17 0.61
C ASP A 173 -3.87 10.04 -0.55
N TYR A 174 -4.63 8.93 -0.56
CA TYR A 174 -5.71 8.71 -1.54
C TYR A 174 -6.93 9.59 -1.26
N TYR A 175 -7.14 9.93 0.00
CA TYR A 175 -8.24 10.73 0.48
C TYR A 175 -7.72 11.65 1.57
N TYR A 176 -7.98 12.95 1.41
CA TYR A 176 -7.90 13.87 2.53
C TYR A 176 -9.10 13.57 3.43
N GLN A 177 -8.88 13.02 4.62
CA GLN A 177 -9.93 13.05 5.63
C GLN A 177 -10.19 14.51 6.00
N PRO A 178 -11.45 14.96 6.11
CA PRO A 178 -11.77 16.18 6.82
C PRO A 178 -11.43 16.06 8.31
#